data_AF-A0A178IQ85-F1
#
_entry.id   AF-A0A178IQ85-F1
#
_cell.length_a   1.000
_cell.length_b   1.000
_cell.length_c   1.000
_cell.angle_alpha   90.00
_cell.angle_beta   90.00
_cell.angle_gamma   90.00
#
_symmetry.space_group_name_H-M   'P 1'
#
loop_
_entity.id
_entity.type
_entity.pdbx_description
1 polymer ?
#
loop_
_entity_poly.entity_id
_entity_poly.type
_entity_poly.pdbx_seq_one_letter_code
_entity_poly.pdbx_strand_id
1 'polypeptide(L)'
;MKSMHHRQKTRAFTLIEILIVCAIISGLFALSVPTIMGWLEKSQLDAETNALNAIRDDVVRSFDSTDFANVNIAALAGDVPDGVPPTVFTGNPDGSYPTTSVADWYAKIATLRGTGFGTAAPSSQPAVKDILYNHYGRARGLVAAAPQARAQRFLLFSIMAPNEQLVMPANDGSPEWFEAIWNTEWDTKGGSIPAYWAARLTADQQAAWNGSAGTGSRLYLMRVIRITLPRYVLRISNNHPTGNGYIYFNNGMGVEAPAESGVTESPAILGGRQIVVKKGADEASALETNRFLLRDDSDVFIQ
;
A
#
# COMPACT_ATOMS: atom_id res chain seq x y z
N MET A 1 -81.05 12.90 3.94
CA MET A 1 -79.64 12.91 3.51
C MET A 1 -79.33 11.58 2.83
N LYS A 2 -79.07 11.55 1.52
CA LYS A 2 -78.64 10.34 0.79
C LYS A 2 -77.12 10.21 0.92
N SER A 3 -76.65 9.21 1.66
CA SER A 3 -75.23 8.83 1.71
C SER A 3 -74.85 8.14 0.39
N MET A 4 -74.05 8.83 -0.44
CA MET A 4 -73.38 8.22 -1.60
C MET A 4 -72.21 7.37 -1.10
N HIS A 5 -72.41 6.06 -1.03
CA HIS A 5 -71.29 5.11 -0.95
C HIS A 5 -70.58 5.08 -2.30
N HIS A 6 -69.43 5.74 -2.38
CA HIS A 6 -68.52 5.63 -3.51
C HIS A 6 -67.87 4.24 -3.48
N ARG A 7 -68.46 3.27 -4.21
CA ARG A 7 -67.83 1.97 -4.43
C ARG A 7 -66.56 2.19 -5.27
N GLN A 8 -65.40 2.18 -4.62
CA GLN A 8 -64.14 1.95 -5.32
C GLN A 8 -64.21 0.56 -5.96
N LYS A 9 -64.33 0.53 -7.28
CA LYS A 9 -64.19 -0.71 -8.06
C LYS A 9 -62.72 -1.11 -8.02
N THR A 10 -62.36 -2.05 -7.16
CA THR A 10 -61.14 -2.84 -7.32
C THR A 10 -61.29 -3.65 -8.61
N ARG A 11 -60.68 -3.17 -9.69
CA ARG A 11 -60.52 -3.96 -10.92
C ARG A 11 -59.55 -5.11 -10.61
N ALA A 12 -60.04 -6.34 -10.66
CA ALA A 12 -59.17 -7.51 -10.64
C ALA A 12 -58.40 -7.57 -11.97
N PHE A 13 -57.08 -7.68 -11.90
CA PHE A 13 -56.23 -7.82 -13.08
C PHE A 13 -56.54 -9.14 -13.79
N THR A 14 -56.63 -9.08 -15.12
CA THR A 14 -56.78 -10.30 -15.92
C THR A 14 -55.45 -11.06 -16.00
N LEU A 15 -55.51 -12.39 -16.13
CA LEU A 15 -54.32 -13.23 -16.31
C LEU A 15 -53.44 -12.74 -17.46
N ILE A 16 -54.07 -12.28 -18.55
CA ILE A 16 -53.37 -11.78 -19.74
C ILE A 16 -52.69 -10.42 -19.51
N GLU A 17 -53.29 -9.51 -18.74
CA GLU A 17 -52.63 -8.26 -18.34
C GLU A 17 -51.39 -8.53 -17.49
N ILE A 18 -51.45 -9.49 -16.56
CA ILE A 18 -50.28 -9.89 -15.76
C ILE A 18 -49.19 -10.46 -16.66
N LEU A 19 -49.55 -11.33 -17.61
CA LEU A 19 -48.60 -11.95 -18.54
C LEU A 19 -47.90 -10.90 -19.42
N ILE A 20 -48.65 -9.93 -19.94
CA ILE A 20 -48.11 -8.83 -20.75
C ILE A 20 -47.19 -7.95 -19.90
N VAL A 21 -47.58 -7.58 -18.69
CA VAL A 21 -46.75 -6.78 -17.78
C VAL A 21 -45.46 -7.52 -17.43
N CYS A 22 -45.53 -8.82 -17.11
CA CYS A 22 -44.35 -9.64 -16.85
C CYS A 22 -43.42 -9.73 -18.07
N ALA A 23 -43.97 -9.86 -19.28
CA ALA A 23 -43.17 -9.89 -20.51
C ALA A 23 -42.46 -8.56 -20.76
N ILE A 24 -43.14 -7.43 -20.57
CA ILE A 24 -42.55 -6.09 -20.70
C ILE A 24 -41.45 -5.88 -19.66
N ILE A 25 -41.71 -6.21 -18.38
CA ILE A 25 -40.72 -6.09 -17.30
C ILE A 25 -39.50 -6.95 -17.59
N SER A 26 -39.69 -8.20 -18.02
CA SER A 26 -38.58 -9.12 -18.32
C SER A 26 -37.74 -8.61 -19.50
N GLY A 27 -38.38 -8.06 -20.54
CA GLY A 27 -37.69 -7.43 -21.67
C GLY A 27 -36.89 -6.20 -21.26
N LEU A 28 -37.46 -5.32 -20.44
CA LEU A 28 -36.77 -4.14 -19.91
C LEU A 28 -35.62 -4.51 -18.96
N PHE A 29 -35.80 -5.55 -18.15
CA PHE A 29 -34.77 -6.06 -17.26
C PHE A 29 -33.59 -6.63 -18.07
N ALA A 30 -33.85 -7.44 -19.09
CA ALA A 30 -32.82 -8.00 -19.95
C ALA A 30 -31.94 -6.93 -20.63
N LEU A 31 -32.54 -5.79 -21.00
CA LEU A 31 -31.81 -4.67 -21.60
C LEU A 31 -30.99 -3.85 -20.59
N SER A 32 -31.40 -3.81 -19.31
CA SER A 32 -30.78 -2.97 -18.28
C SER A 32 -29.70 -3.70 -17.47
N VAL A 33 -29.75 -5.03 -17.38
CA VAL A 33 -28.77 -5.84 -16.62
C VAL A 33 -27.31 -5.52 -16.99
N PRO A 34 -26.88 -5.46 -18.27
CA PRO A 34 -25.49 -5.20 -18.60
C PRO A 34 -25.00 -3.82 -18.11
N THR A 35 -25.86 -2.81 -18.20
CA THR A 35 -25.55 -1.45 -17.73
C THR A 35 -25.41 -1.39 -16.23
N ILE A 36 -26.31 -2.04 -15.49
CA ILE A 36 -26.27 -2.10 -14.03
C ILE A 36 -24.99 -2.83 -13.56
N MET A 37 -24.66 -3.95 -14.21
CA MET A 37 -23.45 -4.72 -13.88
C MET A 37 -22.18 -3.92 -14.15
N GLY A 38 -22.08 -3.21 -15.28
CA GLY A 38 -20.94 -2.35 -15.59
C GLY A 38 -20.80 -1.18 -14.61
N TRP A 39 -21.92 -0.61 -14.16
CA TRP A 39 -21.91 0.45 -13.13
C TRP A 39 -21.43 -0.07 -11.78
N LEU A 40 -21.90 -1.26 -11.37
CA LEU A 40 -21.49 -1.89 -10.11
C LEU A 40 -19.99 -2.20 -10.10
N GLU A 41 -19.47 -2.80 -11.18
CA GLU A 41 -18.04 -3.08 -11.33
C GLU A 41 -17.21 -1.80 -11.23
N LYS A 42 -17.60 -0.76 -11.97
CA LYS A 42 -16.94 0.54 -11.89
C LYS A 42 -16.98 1.13 -10.49
N SER A 43 -18.13 1.09 -9.82
CA SER A 43 -18.28 1.59 -8.45
C SER A 43 -17.38 0.84 -7.47
N GLN A 44 -17.21 -0.48 -7.64
CA GLN A 44 -16.32 -1.28 -6.80
C GLN A 44 -14.85 -0.93 -7.06
N LEU A 45 -14.45 -0.77 -8.32
CA LEU A 45 -13.09 -0.35 -8.69
C LEU A 45 -12.75 1.04 -8.16
N ASP A 46 -13.70 1.98 -8.27
CA ASP A 46 -13.54 3.35 -7.77
C ASP A 46 -13.45 3.35 -6.23
N ALA A 47 -14.28 2.56 -5.54
CA ALA A 47 -14.21 2.40 -4.08
C ALA A 47 -12.88 1.80 -3.62
N GLU A 48 -12.38 0.78 -4.29
CA GLU A 48 -11.08 0.19 -3.96
C GLU A 48 -9.94 1.16 -4.22
N THR A 49 -9.98 1.91 -5.33
CA THR A 49 -8.97 2.94 -5.62
C THR A 49 -8.90 3.98 -4.50
N ASN A 50 -10.05 4.42 -4.00
CA ASN A 50 -10.11 5.33 -2.85
C ASN A 50 -9.54 4.69 -1.58
N ALA A 51 -9.83 3.41 -1.33
CA ALA A 51 -9.26 2.68 -0.19
C ALA A 51 -7.72 2.58 -0.29
N LEU A 52 -7.17 2.26 -1.47
CA LEU A 52 -5.73 2.21 -1.69
C LEU A 52 -5.07 3.58 -1.57
N ASN A 53 -5.71 4.66 -2.03
CA ASN A 53 -5.21 6.01 -1.84
C ASN A 53 -5.18 6.41 -0.36
N ALA A 54 -6.22 6.07 0.40
CA ALA A 54 -6.21 6.31 1.85
C ALA A 54 -5.08 5.54 2.55
N ILE A 55 -4.87 4.27 2.19
CA ILE A 55 -3.76 3.47 2.72
C ILE A 55 -2.41 4.06 2.30
N ARG A 56 -2.25 4.54 1.05
CA ARG A 56 -1.05 5.24 0.59
C ARG A 56 -0.75 6.45 1.46
N ASP A 57 -1.74 7.28 1.73
CA ASP A 57 -1.56 8.49 2.54
C ASP A 57 -1.14 8.13 3.97
N ASP A 58 -1.67 7.02 4.51
CA ASP A 58 -1.24 6.49 5.81
C ASP A 58 0.20 5.96 5.77
N VAL A 59 0.58 5.24 4.71
CA VAL A 59 1.96 4.77 4.50
C VAL A 59 2.91 5.97 4.44
N VAL A 60 2.59 6.98 3.64
CA VAL A 60 3.42 8.20 3.53
C VAL A 60 3.51 8.94 4.87
N ARG A 61 2.38 9.10 5.57
CA ARG A 61 2.37 9.72 6.91
C ARG A 61 3.22 8.96 7.92
N SER A 62 3.27 7.63 7.81
CA SER A 62 4.07 6.81 8.72
C SER A 62 5.58 7.05 8.60
N PHE A 63 6.07 7.58 7.47
CA PHE A 63 7.51 7.73 7.22
C PHE A 63 8.18 8.72 8.16
N ASP A 64 7.47 9.76 8.59
CA ASP A 64 7.95 10.79 9.53
C ASP A 64 7.88 10.31 11.01
N SER A 65 7.32 9.13 11.28
CA SER A 65 7.20 8.60 12.65
C SER A 65 8.54 8.02 13.14
N THR A 66 8.97 8.39 14.35
CA THR A 66 10.14 7.77 15.00
C THR A 66 9.80 6.45 15.71
N ASP A 67 8.51 6.07 15.77
CA ASP A 67 8.08 4.77 16.28
C ASP A 67 8.19 3.70 15.18
N PHE A 68 9.40 3.16 15.05
CA PHE A 68 9.71 2.10 14.10
C PHE A 68 9.03 0.77 14.42
N ALA A 69 8.75 0.49 15.70
CA ALA A 69 8.16 -0.77 16.10
C ALA A 69 6.68 -0.84 15.70
N ASN A 70 5.91 0.21 15.98
CA ASN A 70 4.45 0.11 15.93
C ASN A 70 3.80 0.84 14.75
N VAL A 71 4.47 1.82 14.14
CA VAL A 71 3.81 2.75 13.20
C VAL A 71 4.58 2.92 11.88
N ASN A 72 5.90 3.12 11.93
CA ASN A 72 6.65 3.44 10.71
C ASN A 72 6.71 2.24 9.76
N ILE A 73 6.13 2.38 8.56
CA ILE A 73 6.12 1.34 7.54
C ILE A 73 7.51 1.15 6.92
N ALA A 74 8.30 2.21 6.79
CA ALA A 74 9.67 2.19 6.31
C ALA A 74 10.68 1.70 7.37
N ALA A 75 10.24 0.98 8.40
CA ALA A 75 11.09 0.22 9.31
C ALA A 75 11.66 -1.01 8.57
N LEU A 76 12.64 -0.80 7.67
CA LEU A 76 13.23 -1.84 6.84
C LEU A 76 14.37 -2.57 7.57
N ALA A 77 14.61 -3.82 7.18
CA ALA A 77 15.74 -4.58 7.71
C ALA A 77 17.07 -3.84 7.44
N GLY A 78 17.87 -3.65 8.49
CA GLY A 78 19.12 -2.87 8.44
C GLY A 78 18.96 -1.35 8.58
N ASP A 79 17.74 -0.82 8.49
CA ASP A 79 17.42 0.62 8.65
C ASP A 79 16.65 0.89 9.96
N VAL A 80 16.71 -0.03 10.92
CA VAL A 80 16.04 0.03 12.24
C VAL A 80 17.02 -0.32 13.38
N PRO A 81 16.80 0.17 14.60
CA PRO A 81 17.64 -0.19 15.76
C PRO A 81 17.63 -1.69 16.06
N ASP A 82 18.68 -2.16 16.73
CA ASP A 82 18.73 -3.49 17.30
C ASP A 82 17.54 -3.74 18.24
N GLY A 83 16.93 -4.92 18.12
CA GLY A 83 15.75 -5.32 18.89
C GLY A 83 14.41 -4.80 18.36
N VAL A 84 14.39 -3.93 17.35
CA VAL A 84 13.15 -3.51 16.66
C VAL A 84 12.91 -4.41 15.45
N PRO A 85 11.78 -5.15 15.39
CA PRO A 85 11.48 -5.99 14.24
C PRO A 85 11.17 -5.11 13.01
N PRO A 86 11.71 -5.45 11.83
CA PRO A 86 11.36 -4.76 10.59
C PRO A 86 9.90 -5.01 10.22
N THR A 87 9.33 -4.13 9.38
CA THR A 87 7.99 -4.29 8.84
C THR A 87 7.87 -5.58 8.04
N VAL A 88 6.85 -6.37 8.36
CA VAL A 88 6.48 -7.57 7.60
C VAL A 88 5.56 -7.16 6.46
N PHE A 89 6.10 -7.27 5.24
CA PHE A 89 5.40 -7.00 4.00
C PHE A 89 4.71 -8.26 3.47
N THR A 90 3.58 -8.08 2.81
CA THR A 90 2.80 -9.20 2.25
C THR A 90 2.48 -8.90 0.79
N GLY A 91 2.71 -9.89 -0.09
CA GLY A 91 2.57 -9.73 -1.54
C GLY A 91 1.73 -10.81 -2.21
N ASN A 92 1.02 -11.63 -1.43
CA ASN A 92 0.17 -12.70 -1.95
C ASN A 92 -1.32 -12.37 -1.72
N PRO A 93 -2.06 -12.03 -2.79
CA PRO A 93 -3.50 -11.74 -2.71
C PRO A 93 -4.35 -12.90 -2.20
N ASP A 94 -3.88 -14.13 -2.41
CA ASP A 94 -4.58 -15.35 -2.02
C ASP A 94 -3.96 -15.99 -0.76
N GLY A 95 -3.11 -15.23 -0.06
CA GLY A 95 -2.47 -15.64 1.18
C GLY A 95 -3.47 -15.79 2.33
N SER A 96 -3.25 -16.81 3.15
CA SER A 96 -3.92 -16.98 4.44
C SER A 96 -3.06 -16.40 5.56
N TYR A 97 -3.66 -15.54 6.39
CA TYR A 97 -2.98 -14.86 7.49
C TYR A 97 -3.61 -15.34 8.81
N PRO A 98 -2.99 -16.29 9.52
CA PRO A 98 -3.60 -16.92 10.70
C PRO A 98 -3.53 -16.05 11.95
N THR A 99 -2.62 -15.09 11.99
CA THR A 99 -2.35 -14.21 13.13
C THR A 99 -2.02 -12.80 12.66
N THR A 100 -2.21 -11.84 13.56
CA THR A 100 -1.76 -10.45 13.36
C THR A 100 -0.58 -10.16 14.27
N SER A 101 0.53 -9.70 13.70
CA SER A 101 1.71 -9.21 14.41
C SER A 101 1.78 -7.68 14.34
N VAL A 102 2.33 -7.04 15.38
CA VAL A 102 2.57 -5.58 15.38
C VAL A 102 3.51 -5.15 14.25
N ALA A 103 4.39 -6.06 13.80
CA ALA A 103 5.30 -5.80 12.69
C ALA A 103 4.60 -5.84 11.32
N ASP A 104 3.41 -6.43 11.19
CA ASP A 104 2.69 -6.51 9.92
C ASP A 104 2.32 -5.11 9.43
N TRP A 105 2.54 -4.83 8.15
CA TRP A 105 2.27 -3.50 7.60
C TRP A 105 0.83 -3.04 7.85
N TYR A 106 -0.14 -3.93 7.72
CA TYR A 106 -1.55 -3.61 7.93
C TYR A 106 -1.87 -3.33 9.40
N ALA A 107 -1.14 -3.95 10.33
CA ALA A 107 -1.25 -3.72 11.76
C ALA A 107 -0.66 -2.36 12.14
N LYS A 108 0.48 -1.99 11.55
CA LYS A 108 1.06 -0.65 11.71
C LYS A 108 0.14 0.46 11.21
N ILE A 109 -0.53 0.26 10.07
CA ILE A 109 -1.56 1.19 9.58
C ILE A 109 -2.76 1.25 10.55
N ALA A 110 -3.19 0.12 11.12
CA ALA A 110 -4.24 0.11 12.14
C ALA A 110 -3.84 0.92 13.38
N THR A 111 -2.61 0.75 13.89
CA THR A 111 -2.05 1.56 14.98
C THR A 111 -2.03 3.04 14.63
N LEU A 112 -1.56 3.39 13.43
CA LEU A 112 -1.51 4.77 12.95
C LEU A 112 -2.89 5.43 12.90
N ARG A 113 -3.93 4.65 12.56
CA ARG A 113 -5.33 5.06 12.58
C ARG A 113 -5.94 5.08 14.00
N GLY A 114 -5.14 4.80 15.04
CA GLY A 114 -5.58 4.77 16.43
C GLY A 114 -6.45 3.56 16.79
N THR A 115 -6.36 2.47 16.01
CA THR A 115 -7.18 1.28 16.22
C THR A 115 -6.36 0.16 16.86
N GLY A 116 -6.84 -0.37 17.98
CA GLY A 116 -6.25 -1.54 18.63
C GLY A 116 -6.56 -2.84 17.89
N PHE A 117 -5.67 -3.82 18.01
CA PHE A 117 -5.84 -5.17 17.49
C PHE A 117 -5.21 -6.18 18.45
N GLY A 118 -5.67 -7.42 18.39
CA GLY A 118 -5.06 -8.56 19.06
C GLY A 118 -4.27 -9.44 18.10
N THR A 119 -3.82 -10.59 18.57
CA THR A 119 -3.02 -11.54 17.78
C THR A 119 -3.84 -12.45 16.86
N ALA A 120 -5.17 -12.37 16.92
CA ALA A 120 -6.07 -13.18 16.11
C ALA A 120 -5.90 -12.95 14.60
N ALA A 121 -6.43 -13.86 13.78
CA ALA A 121 -6.42 -13.72 12.32
C ALA A 121 -7.03 -12.37 11.91
N PRO A 122 -6.43 -11.64 10.93
CA PRO A 122 -6.96 -10.36 10.47
C PRO A 122 -8.43 -10.42 10.04
N SER A 123 -8.86 -11.55 9.45
CA SER A 123 -10.24 -11.78 9.00
C SER A 123 -11.28 -11.73 10.13
N SER A 124 -10.86 -11.95 11.39
CA SER A 124 -11.70 -11.89 12.58
C SER A 124 -11.74 -10.49 13.24
N GLN A 125 -10.93 -9.56 12.77
CA GLN A 125 -10.75 -8.23 13.37
C GLN A 125 -11.19 -7.15 12.36
N PRO A 126 -12.38 -6.53 12.50
CA PRO A 126 -12.96 -5.67 11.46
C PRO A 126 -12.03 -4.58 10.93
N ALA A 127 -11.38 -3.82 11.81
CA ALA A 127 -10.50 -2.72 11.39
C ALA A 127 -9.26 -3.19 10.63
N VAL A 128 -8.68 -4.33 11.03
CA VAL A 128 -7.51 -4.91 10.35
C VAL A 128 -7.94 -5.55 9.04
N LYS A 129 -9.09 -6.24 9.04
CA LYS A 129 -9.72 -6.83 7.86
C LYS A 129 -9.96 -5.78 6.78
N ASP A 130 -10.48 -4.62 7.15
CA ASP A 130 -10.79 -3.54 6.21
C ASP A 130 -9.54 -2.91 5.57
N ILE A 131 -8.37 -3.02 6.24
CA ILE A 131 -7.07 -2.62 5.67
C ILE A 131 -6.51 -3.72 4.76
N LEU A 132 -6.52 -4.97 5.24
CA LEU A 132 -5.87 -6.06 4.54
C LEU A 132 -6.68 -6.61 3.36
N TYR A 133 -8.01 -6.69 3.44
CA TYR A 133 -8.83 -7.37 2.45
C TYR A 133 -9.71 -6.41 1.66
N ASN A 134 -9.85 -6.69 0.36
CA ASN A 134 -10.79 -6.02 -0.51
C ASN A 134 -12.20 -6.63 -0.44
N HIS A 135 -13.12 -6.10 -1.24
CA HIS A 135 -14.52 -6.57 -1.30
C HIS A 135 -14.66 -8.05 -1.65
N TYR A 136 -13.73 -8.60 -2.44
CA TYR A 136 -13.70 -10.01 -2.82
C TYR A 136 -13.07 -10.93 -1.76
N GLY A 137 -12.68 -10.37 -0.61
CA GLY A 137 -11.97 -11.11 0.44
C GLY A 137 -10.53 -11.47 0.08
N ARG A 138 -9.98 -10.89 -1.00
CA ARG A 138 -8.57 -11.07 -1.38
C ARG A 138 -7.71 -10.05 -0.66
N ALA A 139 -6.51 -10.46 -0.28
CA ALA A 139 -5.58 -9.59 0.41
C ALA A 139 -5.01 -8.53 -0.55
N ARG A 140 -4.93 -7.30 -0.06
CA ARG A 140 -4.12 -6.24 -0.62
C ARG A 140 -2.65 -6.56 -0.31
N GLY A 141 -1.79 -6.31 -1.27
CA GLY A 141 -0.35 -6.46 -1.09
C GLY A 141 0.31 -5.12 -0.82
N LEU A 142 1.21 -5.07 0.16
CA LEU A 142 2.20 -4.00 0.28
C LEU A 142 3.58 -4.64 0.31
N VAL A 143 4.43 -4.25 -0.62
CA VAL A 143 5.79 -4.80 -0.79
C VAL A 143 6.79 -3.68 -0.98
N ALA A 144 7.98 -3.83 -0.41
CA ALA A 144 9.11 -2.91 -0.59
C ALA A 144 10.06 -3.47 -1.67
N ALA A 145 10.57 -2.59 -2.54
CA ALA A 145 11.66 -2.92 -3.44
C ALA A 145 12.97 -3.12 -2.65
N ALA A 146 13.96 -3.73 -3.30
CA ALA A 146 15.33 -3.66 -2.82
C ALA A 146 15.78 -2.18 -2.66
N PRO A 147 16.61 -1.86 -1.65
CA PRO A 147 17.14 -0.52 -1.45
C PRO A 147 17.85 0.03 -2.68
N GLN A 148 17.65 1.32 -2.97
CA GLN A 148 18.31 2.00 -4.09
C GLN A 148 19.06 3.22 -3.57
N ALA A 149 20.02 3.72 -4.35
CA ALA A 149 20.92 4.80 -3.90
C ALA A 149 20.18 6.08 -3.45
N ARG A 150 19.07 6.43 -4.10
CA ARG A 150 18.36 7.71 -3.90
C ARG A 150 16.89 7.56 -3.51
N ALA A 151 16.41 6.33 -3.40
CA ALA A 151 15.01 6.07 -3.13
C ALA A 151 14.78 4.70 -2.52
N GLN A 152 13.65 4.61 -1.83
CA GLN A 152 13.02 3.38 -1.43
C GLN A 152 11.63 3.35 -2.07
N ARG A 153 11.35 2.31 -2.86
CA ARG A 153 10.06 2.15 -3.53
C ARG A 153 9.20 1.13 -2.82
N PHE A 154 7.90 1.36 -2.82
CA PHE A 154 6.89 0.44 -2.34
C PHE A 154 5.77 0.30 -3.38
N LEU A 155 5.20 -0.89 -3.48
CA LEU A 155 4.01 -1.16 -4.27
C LEU A 155 2.88 -1.57 -3.33
N LEU A 156 1.79 -0.80 -3.40
CA LEU A 156 0.52 -1.18 -2.80
C LEU A 156 -0.41 -1.62 -3.93
N PHE A 157 -1.02 -2.79 -3.83
CA PHE A 157 -1.88 -3.31 -4.89
C PHE A 157 -3.03 -4.17 -4.40
N SER A 158 -4.04 -4.33 -5.25
CA SER A 158 -5.24 -5.13 -4.99
C SER A 158 -5.77 -5.72 -6.29
N ILE A 159 -6.26 -6.97 -6.24
CA ILE A 159 -6.89 -7.62 -7.39
C ILE A 159 -8.41 -7.65 -7.18
N MET A 160 -9.12 -6.90 -8.02
CA MET A 160 -10.57 -6.72 -8.00
C MET A 160 -11.29 -7.77 -8.85
N ALA A 161 -11.00 -9.04 -8.54
CA ALA A 161 -11.70 -10.18 -9.09
C ALA A 161 -11.84 -11.26 -8.00
N PRO A 162 -12.87 -12.12 -8.08
CA PRO A 162 -12.98 -13.30 -7.22
C PRO A 162 -11.71 -14.17 -7.25
N ASN A 163 -11.53 -14.97 -6.19
CA ASN A 163 -10.42 -15.90 -6.09
C ASN A 163 -10.35 -16.81 -7.33
N GLU A 164 -9.15 -17.22 -7.71
CA GLU A 164 -8.83 -18.10 -8.84
C GLU A 164 -9.13 -17.55 -10.25
N GLN A 165 -9.92 -16.48 -10.39
CA GLN A 165 -10.20 -15.89 -11.71
C GLN A 165 -8.99 -15.17 -12.31
N LEU A 166 -8.17 -14.55 -11.47
CA LEU A 166 -6.96 -13.84 -11.86
C LEU A 166 -5.84 -14.22 -10.88
N VAL A 167 -4.87 -14.95 -11.40
CA VAL A 167 -3.75 -15.50 -10.63
C VAL A 167 -2.52 -14.61 -10.81
N MET A 168 -1.92 -14.23 -9.69
CA MET A 168 -0.66 -13.51 -9.66
C MET A 168 0.50 -14.49 -9.43
N PRO A 169 1.65 -14.34 -10.11
CA PRO A 169 2.84 -15.11 -9.76
C PRO A 169 3.23 -14.87 -8.30
N ALA A 170 3.58 -15.94 -7.59
CA ALA A 170 4.08 -15.83 -6.22
C ALA A 170 5.24 -14.83 -6.14
N ASN A 171 5.23 -13.99 -5.11
CA ASN A 171 6.34 -13.09 -4.84
C ASN A 171 7.58 -13.90 -4.45
N ASP A 172 8.58 -13.92 -5.33
CA ASP A 172 9.84 -14.63 -5.14
C ASP A 172 10.94 -13.73 -4.53
N GLY A 173 10.60 -12.49 -4.17
CA GLY A 173 11.54 -11.51 -3.61
C GLY A 173 12.51 -10.93 -4.64
N SER A 174 12.39 -11.30 -5.92
CA SER A 174 13.29 -10.82 -6.96
C SER A 174 12.98 -9.36 -7.35
N PRO A 175 14.00 -8.55 -7.70
CA PRO A 175 13.78 -7.24 -8.29
C PRO A 175 12.90 -7.29 -9.54
N GLU A 176 13.04 -8.32 -10.36
CA GLU A 176 12.29 -8.49 -11.61
C GLU A 176 10.78 -8.68 -11.36
N TRP A 177 10.40 -9.39 -10.28
CA TRP A 177 8.99 -9.49 -9.89
C TRP A 177 8.41 -8.13 -9.53
N PHE A 178 9.15 -7.33 -8.76
CA PHE A 178 8.73 -5.99 -8.37
C PHE A 178 8.64 -5.07 -9.60
N GLU A 179 9.66 -5.07 -10.45
CA GLU A 179 9.73 -4.26 -11.66
C GLU A 179 8.64 -4.62 -12.69
N ALA A 180 8.25 -5.89 -12.76
CA ALA A 180 7.16 -6.32 -13.63
C ALA A 180 5.85 -5.60 -13.28
N ILE A 181 5.56 -5.43 -11.98
CA ILE A 181 4.37 -4.70 -11.52
C ILE A 181 4.60 -3.19 -11.63
N TRP A 182 5.77 -2.72 -11.20
CA TRP A 182 6.10 -1.29 -11.18
C TRP A 182 6.04 -0.66 -12.58
N ASN A 183 6.56 -1.33 -13.61
CA ASN A 183 6.65 -0.75 -14.96
C ASN A 183 5.44 -1.03 -15.86
N THR A 184 4.49 -1.85 -15.41
CA THR A 184 3.29 -2.17 -16.21
C THR A 184 2.20 -1.12 -15.98
N GLU A 185 1.59 -0.62 -17.05
CA GLU A 185 0.35 0.15 -16.95
C GLU A 185 -0.80 -0.81 -16.68
N TRP A 186 -1.40 -0.70 -15.50
CA TRP A 186 -2.47 -1.60 -15.08
C TRP A 186 -3.85 -1.02 -15.36
N ASP A 187 -4.02 0.31 -15.40
CA ASP A 187 -5.34 0.94 -15.63
C ASP A 187 -5.70 0.99 -17.11
N THR A 188 -5.71 -0.17 -17.75
CA THR A 188 -5.93 -0.31 -19.19
C THR A 188 -6.73 -1.56 -19.52
N LYS A 189 -7.55 -1.44 -20.58
CA LYS A 189 -8.25 -2.55 -21.24
C LYS A 189 -7.49 -3.06 -22.48
N GLY A 190 -6.32 -2.50 -22.76
CA GLY A 190 -5.41 -2.93 -23.81
C GLY A 190 -4.14 -3.56 -23.22
N GLY A 191 -3.29 -4.11 -24.08
CA GLY A 191 -2.01 -4.69 -23.68
C GLY A 191 -2.11 -6.11 -23.12
N SER A 192 -1.00 -6.57 -22.55
CA SER A 192 -0.84 -7.89 -21.98
C SER A 192 -0.07 -7.81 -20.65
N ILE A 193 -0.15 -8.87 -19.86
CA ILE A 193 0.70 -9.01 -18.68
C ILE A 193 2.19 -8.84 -19.03
N PRO A 194 3.03 -8.40 -18.07
CA PRO A 194 4.46 -8.27 -18.28
C PRO A 194 5.10 -9.63 -18.61
N ALA A 195 6.16 -9.63 -19.43
CA ALA A 195 6.83 -10.85 -19.87
C ALA A 195 7.31 -11.74 -18.71
N TYR A 196 7.73 -11.13 -17.60
CA TYR A 196 8.11 -11.85 -16.38
C TYR A 196 6.96 -12.71 -15.82
N TRP A 197 5.72 -12.19 -15.84
CA TRP A 197 4.52 -12.92 -15.44
C TRP A 197 4.16 -13.99 -16.46
N ALA A 198 4.21 -13.65 -17.75
CA ALA A 198 3.94 -14.61 -18.83
C ALA A 198 4.84 -15.85 -18.76
N ALA A 199 6.10 -15.70 -18.35
CA ALA A 199 7.02 -16.83 -18.18
C ALA A 199 6.69 -17.75 -16.98
N ARG A 200 5.82 -17.32 -16.05
CA ARG A 200 5.51 -18.03 -14.79
C ARG A 200 4.06 -18.51 -14.70
N LEU A 201 3.18 -17.96 -15.54
CA LEU A 201 1.78 -18.31 -15.60
C LEU A 201 1.53 -19.35 -16.70
N THR A 202 0.61 -20.28 -16.45
CA THR A 202 0.10 -21.21 -17.48
C THR A 202 -0.62 -20.45 -18.59
N ALA A 203 -0.76 -21.05 -19.78
CA ALA A 203 -1.44 -20.42 -20.91
C ALA A 203 -2.87 -19.95 -20.56
N ASP A 204 -3.61 -20.73 -19.77
CA ASP A 204 -4.96 -20.38 -19.34
C ASP A 204 -4.97 -19.18 -18.37
N GLN A 205 -4.01 -19.12 -17.45
CA GLN A 205 -3.86 -17.97 -16.54
C GLN A 205 -3.45 -16.70 -17.30
N GLN A 206 -2.58 -16.83 -18.31
CA GLN A 206 -2.22 -15.71 -19.18
C GLN A 206 -3.44 -15.21 -19.98
N ALA A 207 -4.22 -16.14 -20.55
CA ALA A 207 -5.46 -15.81 -21.26
C ALA A 207 -6.48 -15.15 -20.34
N ALA A 208 -6.59 -15.59 -19.08
CA ALA A 208 -7.48 -14.97 -18.10
C ALA A 208 -7.15 -13.49 -17.84
N TRP A 209 -5.87 -13.10 -17.84
CA TRP A 209 -5.47 -11.69 -17.74
C TRP A 209 -5.58 -10.92 -19.05
N ASN A 210 -5.11 -11.52 -20.14
CA ASN A 210 -5.06 -10.85 -21.45
C ASN A 210 -6.45 -10.72 -22.08
N GLY A 211 -7.43 -11.49 -21.59
CA GLY A 211 -8.79 -11.51 -22.08
C GLY A 211 -8.91 -12.12 -23.47
N SER A 212 -10.06 -11.88 -24.11
CA SER A 212 -10.36 -12.36 -25.46
C SER A 212 -10.64 -11.21 -26.42
N ALA A 213 -10.57 -11.50 -27.72
CA ALA A 213 -10.97 -10.58 -28.78
C ALA A 213 -12.42 -10.12 -28.56
N GLY A 214 -12.62 -8.82 -28.30
CA GLY A 214 -13.93 -8.19 -28.05
C GLY A 214 -14.17 -7.71 -26.61
N THR A 215 -13.48 -8.28 -25.62
CA THR A 215 -13.63 -7.90 -24.19
C THR A 215 -12.45 -7.07 -23.67
N GLY A 216 -11.30 -7.14 -24.35
CA GLY A 216 -10.07 -6.45 -23.93
C GLY A 216 -9.36 -7.15 -22.76
N SER A 217 -8.17 -6.64 -22.43
CA SER A 217 -7.41 -7.15 -21.28
C SER A 217 -8.11 -6.83 -19.96
N ARG A 218 -7.85 -7.66 -18.96
CA ARG A 218 -8.37 -7.53 -17.59
C ARG A 218 -7.33 -6.92 -16.65
N LEU A 219 -6.31 -6.24 -17.19
CA LEU A 219 -5.26 -5.58 -16.40
C LEU A 219 -5.85 -4.53 -15.44
N TYR A 220 -6.89 -3.80 -15.87
CA TYR A 220 -7.60 -2.79 -15.06
C TYR A 220 -8.20 -3.32 -13.74
N LEU A 221 -8.36 -4.65 -13.61
CA LEU A 221 -8.79 -5.28 -12.37
C LEU A 221 -7.68 -5.36 -11.32
N MET A 222 -6.41 -5.15 -11.70
CA MET A 222 -5.32 -4.94 -10.74
C MET A 222 -5.14 -3.45 -10.50
N ARG A 223 -5.47 -3.00 -9.29
CA ARG A 223 -5.22 -1.61 -8.88
C ARG A 223 -3.83 -1.56 -8.25
N VAL A 224 -2.98 -0.67 -8.75
CA VAL A 224 -1.59 -0.53 -8.29
C VAL A 224 -1.30 0.93 -7.96
N ILE A 225 -0.79 1.14 -6.75
CA ILE A 225 -0.30 2.41 -6.25
C ILE A 225 1.20 2.30 -6.01
N ARG A 226 1.94 3.22 -6.62
CA ARG A 226 3.39 3.33 -6.54
C ARG A 226 3.75 4.39 -5.51
N ILE A 227 4.59 4.03 -4.54
CA ILE A 227 5.02 4.92 -3.47
C ILE A 227 6.55 5.01 -3.52
N THR A 228 7.08 6.22 -3.52
CA THR A 228 8.52 6.48 -3.50
C THR A 228 8.85 7.32 -2.28
N LEU A 229 9.71 6.80 -1.42
CA LEU A 229 10.33 7.51 -0.32
C LEU A 229 11.76 7.88 -0.72
N PRO A 230 12.10 9.17 -0.84
CA PRO A 230 13.47 9.57 -1.14
C PRO A 230 14.48 9.09 -0.08
N ARG A 231 15.73 8.91 -0.50
CA ARG A 231 16.88 8.81 0.39
C ARG A 231 17.78 10.03 0.19
N TYR A 232 18.23 10.60 1.30
CA TYR A 232 19.06 11.80 1.34
C TYR A 232 20.41 11.49 1.97
N VAL A 233 21.40 12.31 1.63
CA VAL A 233 22.75 12.24 2.19
C VAL A 233 23.00 13.48 3.03
N LEU A 234 23.60 13.28 4.20
CA LEU A 234 24.10 14.36 5.03
C LEU A 234 25.59 14.57 4.76
N ARG A 235 25.98 15.83 4.58
CA ARG A 235 27.40 16.21 4.56
C ARG A 235 27.74 16.88 5.87
N ILE A 236 28.69 16.32 6.59
CA ILE A 236 29.15 16.84 7.87
C ILE A 236 30.51 17.49 7.65
N SER A 237 30.57 18.80 7.81
CA SER A 237 31.82 19.56 7.82
C SER A 237 32.28 19.76 9.26
N ASN A 238 33.32 19.05 9.67
CA ASN A 238 33.92 19.21 10.99
C ASN A 238 35.31 19.86 10.90
N ASN A 239 35.34 21.14 11.25
CA ASN A 239 36.58 21.91 11.35
C ASN A 239 36.91 22.27 12.82
N HIS A 240 36.23 21.65 13.79
CA HIS A 240 36.50 21.88 15.19
C HIS A 240 37.84 21.23 15.57
N PRO A 241 38.75 21.93 16.28
CA PRO A 241 40.11 21.44 16.54
C PRO A 241 40.17 20.20 17.44
N THR A 242 39.24 20.07 18.39
CA THR A 242 39.25 18.99 19.40
C THR A 242 37.95 18.20 19.54
N GLY A 243 36.93 18.54 18.77
CA GLY A 243 35.56 18.06 18.98
C GLY A 243 35.14 17.15 17.84
N ASN A 244 34.84 15.90 18.16
CA ASN A 244 34.23 14.97 17.23
C ASN A 244 32.74 15.27 17.08
N GLY A 245 32.21 14.95 15.89
CA GLY A 245 30.79 14.97 15.59
C GLY A 245 30.20 13.57 15.60
N TYR A 246 29.13 13.37 16.35
CA TYR A 246 28.40 12.10 16.42
C TYR A 246 26.99 12.31 15.89
N ILE A 247 26.66 11.65 14.78
CA ILE A 247 25.39 11.81 14.08
C ILE A 247 24.57 10.55 14.25
N TYR A 248 23.40 10.73 14.85
CA TYR A 248 22.45 9.67 15.14
C TYR A 248 21.26 9.78 14.19
N PHE A 249 20.87 8.63 13.65
CA PHE A 249 19.63 8.43 12.90
C PHE A 249 19.13 7.01 13.17
N ASN A 250 17.85 6.73 12.90
CA ASN A 250 17.23 5.45 13.23
C ASN A 250 17.41 5.05 14.72
N ASN A 251 17.41 6.02 15.64
CA ASN A 251 17.68 5.85 17.08
C ASN A 251 19.00 5.12 17.43
N GLY A 252 20.00 5.14 16.53
CA GLY A 252 21.36 4.62 16.75
C GLY A 252 22.43 5.59 16.22
N MET A 253 23.69 5.37 16.61
CA MET A 253 24.80 6.14 16.03
C MET A 253 25.04 5.65 14.61
N GLY A 254 25.01 6.58 13.65
CA GLY A 254 25.16 6.24 12.24
C GLY A 254 26.49 6.66 11.63
N VAL A 255 27.00 7.84 12.00
CA VAL A 255 28.25 8.40 11.46
C VAL A 255 29.02 9.14 12.53
N GLU A 256 30.33 8.97 12.54
CA GLU A 256 31.28 9.80 13.28
C GLU A 256 32.06 10.68 12.30
N ALA A 257 32.16 11.97 12.61
CA ALA A 257 32.99 12.94 11.92
C ALA A 257 34.10 13.39 12.87
N PRO A 258 35.32 12.83 12.78
CA PRO A 258 36.42 13.17 13.69
C PRO A 258 36.76 14.67 13.66
N ALA A 259 37.37 15.17 14.74
CA ALA A 259 37.91 16.52 14.78
C ALA A 259 38.84 16.78 13.58
N GLU A 260 38.72 17.95 12.96
CA GLU A 260 39.46 18.36 11.76
C GLU A 260 39.38 17.39 10.56
N SER A 261 38.36 16.53 10.48
CA SER A 261 38.20 15.60 9.35
C SER A 261 37.83 16.29 8.02
N GLY A 262 37.48 17.58 8.05
CA GLY A 262 36.93 18.28 6.89
C GLY A 262 35.51 17.80 6.60
N VAL A 263 35.25 17.30 5.40
CA VAL A 263 33.90 16.86 4.99
C VAL A 263 33.78 15.35 5.06
N THR A 264 32.79 14.86 5.81
CA THR A 264 32.38 13.45 5.89
C THR A 264 30.95 13.31 5.36
N GLU A 265 30.66 12.32 4.52
CA GLU A 265 29.31 12.05 4.03
C GLU A 265 28.67 10.87 4.76
N SER A 266 27.37 10.96 5.03
CA SER A 266 26.60 9.84 5.57
C SER A 266 26.27 8.79 4.50
N PRO A 267 25.89 7.56 4.88
CA PRO A 267 25.15 6.69 3.97
C PRO A 267 23.82 7.36 3.57
N ALA A 268 23.17 6.82 2.55
CA ALA A 268 21.86 7.30 2.10
C ALA A 268 20.76 6.93 3.11
N ILE A 269 20.24 7.94 3.82
CA ILE A 269 19.25 7.82 4.89
C ILE A 269 17.86 8.02 4.31
N LEU A 270 16.88 7.24 4.76
CA LEU A 270 15.48 7.42 4.36
C LEU A 270 14.97 8.81 4.77
N GLY A 271 14.17 9.45 3.91
CA GLY A 271 13.47 10.68 4.26
C GLY A 271 12.54 10.50 5.46
N GLY A 272 12.32 11.58 6.21
CA GLY A 272 11.48 11.59 7.42
C GLY A 272 12.18 11.08 8.68
N ARG A 273 13.45 10.64 8.59
CA ARG A 273 14.21 10.21 9.76
C ARG A 273 14.65 11.40 10.62
N GLN A 274 14.54 11.25 11.93
CA GLN A 274 15.10 12.20 12.88
C GLN A 274 16.62 12.05 12.94
N ILE A 275 17.29 13.17 12.74
CA ILE A 275 18.73 13.33 12.86
C ILE A 275 19.02 14.05 14.16
N VAL A 276 19.94 13.52 14.96
CA VAL A 276 20.47 14.18 16.15
C VAL A 276 21.98 14.30 15.98
N VAL A 277 22.49 15.51 16.08
CA VAL A 277 23.92 15.81 15.98
C VAL A 277 24.42 16.14 17.38
N LYS A 278 25.48 15.46 17.81
CA LYS A 278 26.18 15.74 19.06
C LYS A 278 27.63 16.11 18.79
N LYS A 279 28.19 16.96 19.64
CA LYS A 279 29.60 17.38 19.60
C LYS A 279 30.27 17.11 20.93
N GLY A 280 31.46 16.52 20.92
CA GLY A 280 32.26 16.29 22.14
C GLY A 280 33.61 15.66 21.83
N ALA A 281 34.49 15.56 22.84
CA ALA A 281 35.76 14.85 22.69
C ALA A 281 35.53 13.33 22.57
N ASP A 282 34.55 12.81 23.32
CA ASP A 282 34.14 11.41 23.31
C ASP A 282 32.62 11.29 23.18
N GLU A 283 32.13 10.23 22.52
CA GLU A 283 30.70 9.99 22.26
C GLU A 283 29.84 10.09 23.55
N ALA A 284 30.32 9.46 24.63
CA ALA A 284 29.60 9.39 25.90
C ALA A 284 29.41 10.77 26.59
N SER A 285 30.27 11.73 26.26
CA SER A 285 30.25 13.09 26.84
C SER A 285 29.72 14.14 25.86
N ALA A 286 29.41 13.74 24.63
CA ALA A 286 29.01 14.65 23.56
C ALA A 286 27.65 15.28 23.86
N LEU A 287 27.57 16.60 23.66
CA LEU A 287 26.36 17.39 23.86
C LEU A 287 25.60 17.53 22.54
N GLU A 288 24.28 17.42 22.60
CA GLU A 288 23.42 17.68 21.45
C GLU A 288 23.54 19.14 21.00
N THR A 289 23.85 19.34 19.72
CA THR A 289 23.98 20.66 19.10
C THR A 289 22.84 20.95 18.14
N ASN A 290 22.27 19.92 17.50
CA ASN A 290 21.19 20.07 16.55
C ASN A 290 20.29 18.82 16.49
N ARG A 291 19.02 19.03 16.16
CA ARG A 291 18.02 17.98 15.96
C ARG A 291 17.01 18.41 14.91
N PHE A 292 16.82 17.60 13.88
CA PHE A 292 15.89 17.90 12.78
C PHE A 292 15.39 16.63 12.08
N LEU A 293 14.34 16.75 11.26
CA LEU A 293 13.87 15.68 10.38
C LEU A 293 14.51 15.83 9.00
N LEU A 294 15.07 14.75 8.46
CA LEU A 294 15.72 14.76 7.15
C LEU A 294 14.69 14.80 6.03
N ARG A 295 14.66 15.89 5.26
CA ARG A 295 13.71 16.09 4.15
C ARG A 295 14.37 16.46 2.82
N ASP A 296 15.66 16.73 2.86
CA ASP A 296 16.51 17.07 1.73
C ASP A 296 17.95 16.64 2.03
N ASP A 297 18.82 16.70 1.02
CA ASP A 297 20.26 16.61 1.25
C ASP A 297 20.65 17.85 2.09
N SER A 298 21.26 17.63 3.27
CA SER A 298 21.56 18.71 4.21
C SER A 298 23.05 18.75 4.57
N ASP A 299 23.56 19.97 4.74
CA ASP A 299 24.92 20.21 5.23
C ASP A 299 24.87 20.56 6.73
N VAL A 300 25.68 19.88 7.52
CA VAL A 300 25.85 20.11 8.96
C VAL A 300 27.25 20.63 9.21
N PHE A 301 27.38 21.79 9.84
CA PHE A 301 28.66 22.35 10.25
C PHE A 301 28.89 22.15 11.75
N ILE A 302 30.06 21.62 12.08
CA ILE A 302 30.55 21.48 13.44
C ILE A 302 31.71 22.48 13.60
N GLN A 303 31.42 23.52 14.37
CA GLN A 303 32.35 24.59 14.77
C GLN A 303 32.72 24.47 16.22
#